data_AF-A0A7W1KLV4-F1
#
_entry.id   AF-A0A7W1KLV4-F1
#
_cell.length_a   1.000
_cell.length_b   1.000
_cell.length_c   1.000
_cell.angle_alpha   90.00
_cell.angle_beta   90.00
_cell.angle_gamma   90.00
#
_symmetry.space_group_name_H-M   'P 1'
#
loop_
_entity.id
_entity.type
_entity.pdbx_description
1 polymer ?
#
loop_
_entity_poly.entity_id
_entity_poly.type
_entity_poly.pdbx_seq_one_letter_code
_entity_poly.pdbx_strand_id
1 'polypeptide(L)' 'AEVKQRRDGAAVSVAVKNVRDAARGSDPLMPAIIDAVRARSTLGEISDTLREVWGVYRPA' A
#
# COMPACT_ATOMS: atom_id res chain seq x y z
N ALA A 1 -9.22 14.65 6.15
CA ALA A 1 -8.31 15.16 5.11
C ALA A 1 -6.95 15.66 5.64
N GLU A 2 -6.81 15.94 6.94
CA GLU A 2 -5.56 16.48 7.55
C GLU A 2 -4.32 15.60 7.39
N VAL A 3 -4.46 14.26 7.36
CA VAL A 3 -3.32 13.34 7.23
C VAL A 3 -2.62 13.49 5.88
N LYS A 4 -3.33 13.88 4.81
CA LYS A 4 -2.74 14.10 3.48
C LYS A 4 -1.95 15.40 3.36
N GLN A 5 -2.25 16.41 4.17
CA GLN A 5 -1.59 17.73 4.11
C GLN A 5 -0.25 17.78 4.86
N ARG A 6 -0.03 16.89 5.84
CA ARG A 6 1.21 16.86 6.64
C ARG A 6 2.12 15.67 6.34
N ARG A 7 1.76 14.81 5.39
CA ARG A 7 2.57 13.63 5.04
C ARG A 7 3.55 13.97 3.93
N ASP A 8 4.70 13.31 3.96
CA ASP A 8 5.59 13.25 2.82
C ASP A 8 4.94 12.37 1.73
N GLY A 9 4.39 13.03 0.70
CA GLY A 9 3.74 12.36 -0.41
C GLY A 9 4.67 11.47 -1.23
N ALA A 10 5.97 11.80 -1.29
CA ALA A 10 6.97 10.98 -1.98
C ALA A 10 7.25 9.71 -1.18
N ALA A 11 7.41 9.82 0.15
CA ALA A 11 7.61 8.66 1.01
C ALA A 11 6.42 7.67 0.95
N VAL A 12 5.19 8.19 0.93
CA VAL A 12 3.98 7.37 0.72
C VAL A 12 4.01 6.67 -0.63
N SER A 13 4.34 7.39 -1.70
CA SER A 13 4.37 6.82 -3.04
C SER A 13 5.40 5.70 -3.17
N VAL A 14 6.58 5.86 -2.56
CA VAL A 14 7.61 4.82 -2.53
C VAL A 14 7.15 3.60 -1.74
N ALA A 15 6.59 3.81 -0.55
CA ALA A 15 6.15 2.71 0.30
C ALA A 15 5.00 1.91 -0.34
N VAL A 16 4.04 2.59 -0.96
CA VAL A 16 2.95 1.94 -1.70
C VAL A 16 3.47 1.18 -2.92
N LYS A 17 4.48 1.73 -3.64
CA LYS A 17 5.14 1.00 -4.72
C LYS A 17 5.78 -0.30 -4.22
N ASN A 18 6.46 -0.26 -3.08
CA ASN A 18 7.07 -1.46 -2.50
C ASN A 18 6.04 -2.52 -2.12
N VAL A 19 4.88 -2.10 -1.59
CA VAL A 19 3.74 -3.02 -1.34
C VAL A 19 3.26 -3.65 -2.64
N ARG A 20 3.15 -2.87 -3.73
CA ARG A 20 2.75 -3.39 -5.05
C ARG A 20 3.75 -4.41 -5.58
N ASP A 21 5.04 -4.12 -5.48
CA ASP A 21 6.10 -5.00 -5.97
C ASP A 21 6.13 -6.31 -5.17
N ALA A 22 6.02 -6.23 -3.83
CA ALA A 22 5.93 -7.41 -2.97
C ALA A 22 4.67 -8.25 -3.26
N ALA A 23 3.53 -7.62 -3.55
CA ALA A 23 2.30 -8.32 -3.91
C ALA A 23 2.36 -9.01 -5.29
N ARG A 24 3.19 -8.50 -6.22
CA ARG A 24 3.40 -9.11 -7.55
C ARG A 24 4.43 -10.23 -7.52
N GLY A 25 5.42 -10.12 -6.63
CA GLY A 25 6.49 -11.08 -6.48
C GLY A 25 6.20 -12.13 -5.40
N SER A 26 7.29 -12.66 -4.85
CA SER A 26 7.28 -13.62 -3.74
C SER A 26 7.87 -13.02 -2.46
N ASP A 27 8.05 -11.70 -2.43
CA ASP A 27 8.67 -11.02 -1.29
C ASP A 27 7.71 -10.98 -0.08
N PRO A 28 8.25 -10.94 1.15
CA PRO A 28 7.42 -10.83 2.36
C PRO A 28 6.58 -9.54 2.35
N LEU A 29 5.25 -9.71 2.37
CA LEU A 29 4.32 -8.57 2.30
C LEU A 29 4.26 -7.74 3.60
N MET A 30 4.32 -8.41 4.75
CA MET A 30 4.13 -7.74 6.05
C MET A 30 5.14 -6.61 6.31
N PRO A 31 6.46 -6.78 6.05
CA PRO A 31 7.42 -5.67 6.13
C PRO A 31 7.03 -4.45 5.28
N ALA A 32 6.61 -4.67 4.02
CA ALA A 32 6.22 -3.58 3.13
C ALA A 32 4.99 -2.82 3.62
N ILE A 33 4.01 -3.53 4.20
CA ILE A 33 2.82 -2.91 4.80
C ILE A 33 3.20 -2.07 6.02
N ILE A 34 4.10 -2.56 6.89
CA ILE A 34 4.56 -1.81 8.06
C ILE A 34 5.22 -0.50 7.61
N ASP A 35 6.07 -0.53 6.58
CA ASP A 35 6.72 0.66 6.04
C ASP A 35 5.71 1.65 5.44
N ALA A 36 4.69 1.16 4.74
CA ALA A 36 3.60 2.00 4.22
C ALA A 36 2.83 2.70 5.34
N VAL A 37 2.52 1.99 6.43
CA VAL A 37 1.87 2.58 7.61
C VAL A 37 2.78 3.60 8.29
N ARG A 38 4.08 3.30 8.40
CA ARG A 38 5.09 4.21 8.98
C ARG A 38 5.23 5.50 8.17
N ALA A 39 5.13 5.41 6.84
CA ALA A 39 5.07 6.54 5.91
C ALA A 39 3.73 7.31 5.95
N ARG A 40 2.79 6.94 6.82
CA ARG A 40 1.44 7.53 6.94
C ARG A 40 0.58 7.33 5.69
N SER A 41 0.76 6.20 5.01
CA SER A 41 -0.19 5.72 4.00
C SER A 41 -1.51 5.34 4.66
N THR A 42 -2.60 5.55 3.96
CA THR A 42 -3.94 5.17 4.45
C THR A 42 -4.23 3.70 4.15
N LEU A 43 -5.17 3.12 4.91
CA LEU A 43 -5.67 1.77 4.63
C LEU A 43 -6.25 1.65 3.21
N GLY A 44 -6.91 2.70 2.73
CA GLY A 44 -7.44 2.74 1.36
C GLY A 44 -6.34 2.60 0.31
N GLU A 45 -5.27 3.39 0.41
CA GLU A 45 -4.15 3.33 -0.55
C GLU A 45 -3.45 1.96 -0.58
N ILE A 46 -3.24 1.35 0.59
CA ILE A 46 -2.67 -0.01 0.69
C ILE A 46 -3.65 -1.03 0.08
N SER A 47 -4.92 -0.98 0.48
CA SER A 47 -5.94 -1.93 0.01
C SER A 47 -6.17 -1.83 -1.49
N ASP A 48 -6.26 -0.61 -2.03
CA ASP A 48 -6.46 -0.37 -3.46
C ASP A 48 -5.28 -0.91 -4.27
N THR A 49 -4.05 -0.71 -3.78
CA THR A 49 -2.85 -1.28 -4.40
C THR A 49 -2.90 -2.81 -4.46
N LEU A 50 -3.35 -3.46 -3.38
CA LEU A 50 -3.50 -4.92 -3.38
C LEU A 50 -4.61 -5.39 -4.31
N ARG A 51 -5.74 -4.65 -4.38
CA ARG A 51 -6.83 -4.93 -5.31
C ARG A 51 -6.42 -4.77 -6.77
N GLU A 52 -5.52 -3.84 -7.09
CA GLU A 52 -4.99 -3.70 -8.44
C GLU A 52 -4.12 -4.89 -8.87
N VAL A 53 -3.42 -5.52 -7.92
CA VAL A 53 -2.54 -6.67 -8.20
C VAL A 53 -3.31 -7.99 -8.22
N TRP A 54 -4.16 -8.24 -7.23
CA TRP A 54 -4.84 -9.54 -7.07
C TRP A 54 -6.31 -9.53 -7.49
N GLY A 55 -6.86 -8.36 -7.80
CA GLY A 55 -8.30 -8.19 -8.01
C GLY A 55 -9.08 -8.20 -6.69
N VAL A 56 -10.39 -8.37 -6.81
CA VAL A 56 -11.32 -8.45 -5.68
C VAL A 56 -12.08 -9.77 -5.78
N TYR A 57 -12.11 -10.52 -4.68
CA TYR A 57 -12.93 -11.73 -4.60
C TYR A 57 -14.40 -11.38 -4.79
N ARG A 58 -15.07 -12.06 -5.73
CA ARG A 58 -16.51 -11.98 -5.95
C ARG A 58 -17.11 -13.36 -5.75
N PRO A 59 -17.86 -13.58 -4.64
CA PRO A 59 -18.61 -14.82 -4.47
C PRO A 59 -19.71 -14.91 -5.53
N ALA A 60 -19.98 -16.12 -6.00
CA ALA A 60 -21.07 -16.46 -6.93
C ALA A 60 -22.39 -16.67 -6.17
#